data_AF-A0A199UPD8-F1
#
_entry.id   AF-A0A199UPD8-F1
#
_cell.length_a   1.000
_cell.length_b   1.000
_cell.length_c   1.000
_cell.angle_alpha   90.00
_cell.angle_beta   90.00
_cell.angle_gamma   90.00
#
_symmetry.space_group_name_H-M   'P 1'
#
loop_
_entity.id
_entity.type
_entity.pdbx_description
1 polymer ?
#
loop_
_entity_poly.entity_id
_entity_poly.type
_entity_poly.pdbx_seq_one_letter_code
_entity_poly.pdbx_strand_id
1 'polypeptide(L)'
;MSGVRYKPEANFTTWLHRKNQTHLNDAVRDLLPAYAENDLSSLCSWADHVKFRYPWSSALHYINTPDDLCTYSYDRDCKDDSGEAGRCVSGAIKNYTSQLLTYGKSATQNQYNLTEALLFLSHFIGDIHQALPLMTGGGGGEQQLMCTSTVEKQCSTIITNEKKAMQVWDDNIIETTEEQFYNSHVAEFVAAINQNITGKWSYQVKEWGDCSDNKTTCPDKYVNY
;
A
#
# COMPACT_ATOMS: atom_id res chain seq x y z
N MET A 1 -0.66 31.87 15.92
CA MET A 1 -0.97 31.28 14.61
C MET A 1 0.22 31.48 13.70
N SER A 2 1.08 30.47 13.60
CA SER A 2 2.22 30.44 12.68
C SER A 2 2.43 28.97 12.34
N GLY A 3 1.89 28.56 11.19
CA GLY A 3 2.01 27.20 10.66
C GLY A 3 3.46 26.94 10.28
N VAL A 4 4.08 25.97 10.95
CA VAL A 4 5.37 25.42 10.54
C VAL A 4 5.09 24.53 9.33
N ARG A 5 5.34 25.06 8.13
CA ARG A 5 5.40 24.28 6.89
C ARG A 5 6.68 23.46 6.92
N TYR A 6 6.56 22.18 7.22
CA TYR A 6 7.63 21.22 6.98
C TYR A 6 7.62 20.88 5.48
N LYS A 7 8.71 21.23 4.78
CA LYS A 7 9.01 20.69 3.45
C LYS A 7 9.88 19.45 3.65
N PRO A 8 9.40 18.23 3.39
CA PRO A 8 10.26 17.07 3.36
C PRO A 8 11.02 17.06 2.01
N GLU A 9 12.12 17.81 1.94
CA GLU A 9 13.10 17.65 0.84
C GLU A 9 14.21 16.65 1.18
N ALA A 10 13.97 15.73 2.13
CA ALA A 10 14.87 14.61 2.35
C ALA A 10 14.12 13.45 3.02
N ASN A 11 14.38 12.23 2.54
CA ASN A 11 14.08 10.93 3.17
C ASN A 11 12.89 10.11 2.66
N PHE A 12 12.60 10.18 1.35
CA PHE A 12 12.23 8.98 0.58
C PHE A 12 13.26 8.68 -0.53
N THR A 13 14.26 9.57 -0.66
CA THR A 13 15.12 9.73 -1.84
C THR A 13 16.52 9.12 -1.68
N THR A 14 16.80 8.30 -0.67
CA THR A 14 18.18 7.83 -0.40
C THR A 14 18.43 6.34 -0.63
N TRP A 15 17.49 5.59 -1.23
CA TRP A 15 17.77 4.21 -1.60
C TRP A 15 17.10 3.81 -2.91
N LEU A 16 17.73 4.21 -4.02
CA LEU A 16 17.78 3.56 -5.34
C LEU A 16 18.72 4.43 -6.22
N HIS A 17 19.52 3.82 -7.09
CA HIS A 17 20.66 4.43 -7.77
C HIS A 17 20.44 5.88 -8.31
N ARG A 18 21.29 6.81 -7.85
CA ARG A 18 21.31 8.28 -8.04
C ARG A 18 21.13 8.84 -9.47
N LYS A 19 21.12 8.04 -10.54
CA LYS A 19 20.84 8.52 -11.91
C LYS A 19 19.41 8.26 -12.37
N ASN A 20 18.69 7.27 -11.82
CA ASN A 20 17.28 7.02 -12.15
C ASN A 20 16.31 7.85 -11.32
N GLN A 21 16.78 8.43 -10.21
CA GLN A 21 15.91 9.06 -9.22
C GLN A 21 15.41 10.46 -9.61
N THR A 22 16.20 11.20 -10.39
CA THR A 22 15.78 12.51 -10.94
C THR A 22 14.62 12.31 -11.91
N HIS A 23 14.76 11.36 -12.84
CA HIS A 23 13.70 11.01 -13.79
C HIS A 23 12.43 10.47 -13.13
N LEU A 24 12.55 9.70 -12.05
CA LEU A 24 11.39 9.22 -11.28
C LEU A 24 10.64 10.37 -10.59
N ASN A 25 11.38 11.27 -9.93
CA ASN A 25 10.79 12.43 -9.26
C ASN A 25 10.11 13.37 -10.26
N ASP A 26 10.71 13.55 -11.44
CA ASP A 26 10.12 14.35 -12.51
C ASP A 26 8.84 13.69 -13.06
N ALA A 27 8.86 12.38 -13.33
CA ALA A 27 7.67 11.65 -13.78
C ALA A 27 6.51 11.69 -12.78
N VAL A 28 6.79 11.55 -11.47
CA VAL A 28 5.78 11.68 -10.42
C VAL A 28 5.19 13.08 -10.39
N ARG A 29 6.04 14.12 -10.46
CA ARG A 29 5.58 15.52 -10.51
C ARG A 29 4.73 15.82 -11.74
N ASP A 30 5.13 15.29 -12.89
CA ASP A 30 4.41 15.47 -14.16
C ASP A 30 3.03 14.80 -14.14
N LEU A 31 2.90 13.67 -13.44
CA LEU A 31 1.64 12.92 -13.34
C LEU A 31 0.72 13.43 -12.23
N LEU A 32 1.25 14.11 -11.21
CA LEU A 32 0.45 14.66 -10.13
C LEU A 32 -0.35 15.89 -10.59
N PRO A 33 -1.62 16.01 -10.18
CA PRO A 33 -2.39 17.20 -10.50
C PRO A 33 -1.85 18.41 -9.71
N ALA A 34 -1.98 19.61 -10.28
CA ALA A 34 -1.41 20.83 -9.70
C ALA A 34 -1.86 21.11 -8.25
N TYR A 35 -3.09 20.73 -7.89
CA TYR A 35 -3.62 20.92 -6.53
C TYR A 35 -2.97 20.00 -5.48
N ALA A 36 -2.24 18.97 -5.89
CA ALA A 36 -1.46 18.12 -4.98
C ALA A 36 -0.15 18.80 -4.54
N GLU A 37 0.23 19.93 -5.13
CA GLU A 37 1.46 20.67 -4.79
C GLU A 37 2.75 19.80 -4.76
N ASN A 38 2.81 18.80 -5.65
CA ASN A 38 3.87 17.77 -5.72
C ASN A 38 3.97 16.85 -4.49
N ASP A 39 2.93 16.79 -3.68
CA ASP A 39 2.82 15.88 -2.54
C ASP A 39 1.96 14.67 -2.91
N LEU A 40 2.61 13.54 -3.21
CA LEU A 40 1.93 12.28 -3.49
C LEU A 40 1.10 11.80 -2.28
N SER A 41 1.57 12.05 -1.05
CA SER A 41 0.91 11.57 0.17
C SER A 41 -0.48 12.16 0.34
N SER A 42 -0.70 13.39 -0.14
CA SER A 42 -2.00 14.07 -0.14
C SER A 42 -3.08 13.35 -0.95
N LEU A 43 -2.70 12.46 -1.86
CA LEU A 43 -3.61 11.71 -2.73
C LEU A 43 -3.55 10.19 -2.54
N CYS A 44 -2.76 9.68 -1.60
CA CYS A 44 -2.65 8.24 -1.38
C CYS A 44 -3.98 7.61 -0.95
N SER A 45 -4.93 8.34 -0.35
CA SER A 45 -6.28 7.84 -0.01
C SER A 45 -7.31 7.96 -1.15
N TRP A 46 -6.91 8.47 -2.32
CA TRP A 46 -7.85 8.68 -3.43
C TRP A 46 -8.53 7.39 -3.92
N ALA A 47 -7.81 6.27 -3.95
CA ALA A 47 -8.33 4.98 -4.41
C ALA A 47 -9.53 4.51 -3.56
N ASP A 48 -9.43 4.68 -2.24
CA ASP A 48 -10.51 4.39 -1.29
C ASP A 48 -11.79 5.21 -1.54
N HIS A 49 -11.63 6.46 -1.97
CA HIS A 49 -12.78 7.31 -2.28
C HIS A 49 -13.45 6.91 -3.59
N VAL A 50 -12.67 6.51 -4.59
CA VAL A 50 -13.22 6.20 -5.91
C VAL A 50 -13.81 4.82 -6.03
N LYS A 51 -13.60 3.88 -5.10
CA LYS A 51 -14.23 2.54 -5.16
C LYS A 51 -15.76 2.57 -5.20
N PHE A 52 -16.40 3.62 -4.69
CA PHE A 52 -17.85 3.82 -4.82
C PHE A 52 -18.28 4.36 -6.19
N ARG A 53 -17.40 5.12 -6.86
CA ARG A 53 -17.61 5.64 -8.22
C ARG A 53 -17.19 4.62 -9.29
N TYR A 54 -16.21 3.80 -8.96
CA TYR A 54 -15.62 2.74 -9.76
C TYR A 54 -15.80 1.42 -9.00
N PRO A 55 -17.02 0.84 -8.95
CA PRO A 55 -17.28 -0.37 -8.16
C PRO A 55 -16.35 -1.54 -8.49
N TRP A 56 -15.90 -1.58 -9.75
CA TRP A 56 -14.94 -2.56 -10.26
C TRP A 56 -13.56 -2.50 -9.57
N SER A 57 -13.22 -1.39 -8.89
CA SER A 57 -11.94 -1.22 -8.20
C SER A 57 -11.99 -1.71 -6.76
N SER A 58 -13.17 -1.98 -6.19
CA SER A 58 -13.31 -2.36 -4.78
C SER A 58 -12.53 -3.64 -4.45
N ALA A 59 -12.63 -4.67 -5.30
CA ALA A 59 -11.92 -5.94 -5.12
C ALA A 59 -10.38 -5.81 -5.29
N LEU A 60 -9.89 -4.66 -5.78
CA LEU A 60 -8.47 -4.43 -5.98
C LEU A 60 -7.73 -4.02 -4.71
N HIS A 61 -8.43 -3.77 -3.59
CA HIS A 61 -7.84 -3.38 -2.31
C HIS A 61 -7.43 -4.56 -1.43
N TYR A 62 -7.83 -5.79 -1.76
CA TYR A 62 -7.61 -6.96 -0.91
C TYR A 62 -7.36 -8.24 -1.72
N ILE A 63 -7.08 -9.34 -1.00
CA ILE A 63 -7.00 -10.72 -1.49
C ILE A 63 -7.85 -11.60 -0.58
N ASN A 64 -8.74 -12.40 -1.17
CA ASN A 64 -9.46 -13.41 -0.39
C ASN A 64 -8.69 -14.73 -0.45
N THR A 65 -8.29 -15.28 0.70
CA THR A 65 -7.71 -16.63 0.81
C THR A 65 -8.70 -17.59 1.46
N PRO A 66 -8.68 -18.88 1.12
CA PRO A 66 -9.55 -19.86 1.79
C PRO A 66 -9.32 -19.88 3.30
N ASP A 67 -10.42 -19.96 4.04
CA ASP A 67 -10.44 -20.19 5.48
C ASP A 67 -9.58 -21.43 5.79
N ASP A 68 -8.74 -21.34 6.83
CA ASP A 68 -7.76 -22.36 7.25
C ASP A 68 -6.45 -22.47 6.44
N LEU A 69 -6.24 -21.64 5.43
CA LEU A 69 -4.96 -21.56 4.71
C LEU A 69 -4.22 -20.25 5.03
N CYS A 70 -3.19 -20.30 5.89
CA CYS A 70 -2.25 -19.19 6.06
C CYS A 70 -1.23 -19.10 4.89
N THR A 71 -1.67 -19.37 3.64
CA THR A 71 -0.80 -19.34 2.44
C THR A 71 -1.51 -18.65 1.30
N TYR A 72 -0.77 -17.87 0.51
CA TYR A 72 -1.28 -17.22 -0.69
C TYR A 72 -0.74 -17.88 -1.96
N SER A 73 -1.62 -18.07 -2.95
CA SER A 73 -1.27 -18.48 -4.31
C SER A 73 -2.01 -17.60 -5.31
N TYR A 74 -1.25 -16.94 -6.19
CA TYR A 74 -1.81 -16.00 -7.17
C TYR A 74 -2.95 -16.61 -7.99
N ASP A 75 -2.76 -17.81 -8.55
CA ASP A 75 -3.74 -18.45 -9.43
C ASP A 75 -5.01 -18.89 -8.69
N ARG A 76 -4.89 -19.20 -7.39
CA ARG A 76 -6.01 -19.63 -6.55
C ARG A 76 -6.80 -18.44 -6.00
N ASP A 77 -6.10 -17.41 -5.55
CA ASP A 77 -6.63 -16.39 -4.64
C ASP A 77 -6.76 -15.01 -5.28
N CYS A 78 -5.99 -14.71 -6.34
CA CYS A 78 -6.07 -13.40 -7.00
C CYS A 78 -7.24 -13.35 -7.98
N LYS A 79 -8.45 -13.18 -7.43
CA LYS A 79 -9.69 -13.04 -8.18
C LYS A 79 -10.71 -12.26 -7.37
N ASP A 80 -11.68 -11.65 -8.06
CA ASP A 80 -12.81 -11.01 -7.38
C ASP A 80 -13.90 -12.01 -6.98
N ASP A 81 -14.99 -11.51 -6.40
CA ASP A 81 -16.13 -12.32 -5.96
C ASP A 81 -16.86 -13.02 -7.11
N SER A 82 -16.67 -12.57 -8.36
CA SER A 82 -17.20 -13.24 -9.55
C SER A 82 -16.27 -14.32 -10.10
N GLY A 83 -15.07 -14.45 -9.54
CA GLY A 83 -14.03 -15.37 -9.96
C GLY A 83 -13.18 -14.86 -11.12
N GLU A 84 -13.23 -13.57 -11.46
CA GLU A 84 -12.40 -13.00 -12.52
C GLU A 84 -10.94 -12.92 -12.05
N ALA A 85 -10.08 -13.72 -12.70
CA ALA A 85 -8.66 -13.81 -12.35
C ALA A 85 -7.93 -12.47 -12.53
N GLY A 86 -6.96 -12.21 -11.64
CA GLY A 86 -6.15 -11.00 -11.64
C GLY A 86 -6.81 -9.80 -10.93
N ARG A 87 -8.07 -9.90 -10.49
CA ARG A 87 -8.77 -8.83 -9.77
C ARG A 87 -8.57 -8.93 -8.26
N CYS A 88 -7.37 -8.63 -7.82
CA CYS A 88 -6.98 -8.51 -6.41
C CYS A 88 -5.87 -7.46 -6.26
N VAL A 89 -5.45 -7.10 -5.05
CA VAL A 89 -4.38 -6.10 -4.84
C VAL A 89 -3.05 -6.47 -5.51
N SER A 90 -2.64 -7.74 -5.48
CA SER A 90 -1.44 -8.19 -6.20
C SER A 90 -1.57 -8.01 -7.72
N GLY A 91 -2.72 -8.36 -8.29
CA GLY A 91 -2.98 -8.16 -9.72
C GLY A 91 -3.07 -6.69 -10.10
N ALA A 92 -3.64 -5.85 -9.24
CA ALA A 92 -3.71 -4.41 -9.43
C ALA A 92 -2.30 -3.78 -9.47
N ILE A 93 -1.41 -4.18 -8.55
CA ILE A 93 0.00 -3.73 -8.55
C ILE A 93 0.67 -4.12 -9.87
N LYS A 94 0.54 -5.37 -10.33
CA LYS A 94 1.09 -5.82 -11.63
C LYS A 94 0.55 -4.98 -12.80
N ASN A 95 -0.76 -4.72 -12.81
CA ASN A 95 -1.44 -3.96 -13.86
C ASN A 95 -0.96 -2.50 -13.91
N TYR A 96 -1.11 -1.75 -12.81
CA TYR A 96 -0.77 -0.32 -12.80
C TYR A 96 0.73 -0.05 -12.91
N THR A 97 1.58 -0.97 -12.43
CA THR A 97 3.03 -0.93 -12.74
C THR A 97 3.25 -1.03 -14.26
N SER A 98 2.58 -1.97 -14.94
CA SER A 98 2.73 -2.16 -16.39
C SER A 98 2.21 -0.95 -17.19
N GLN A 99 1.15 -0.29 -16.72
CA GLN A 99 0.66 0.95 -17.32
C GLN A 99 1.67 2.08 -17.17
N LEU A 100 2.28 2.27 -15.98
CA LEU A 100 3.28 3.31 -15.74
C LEU A 100 4.57 3.10 -16.55
N LEU A 101 4.92 1.87 -16.93
CA LEU A 101 6.02 1.59 -17.87
C LEU A 101 5.77 2.16 -19.29
N THR A 102 4.57 2.64 -19.58
CA THR A 102 4.24 3.35 -20.82
C THR A 102 4.47 4.86 -20.75
N TYR A 103 4.84 5.39 -19.58
CA TYR A 103 5.18 6.80 -19.41
C TYR A 103 6.28 7.24 -20.40
N GLY A 104 6.09 8.43 -21.00
CA GLY A 104 7.01 8.96 -22.02
C GLY A 104 6.88 8.35 -23.43
N LYS A 105 6.04 7.32 -23.63
CA LYS A 105 5.69 6.83 -24.97
C LYS A 105 4.68 7.77 -25.63
N SER A 106 4.59 7.74 -26.97
CA SER A 106 3.70 8.61 -27.74
C SER A 106 2.24 8.51 -27.27
N ALA A 107 1.51 9.63 -27.27
CA ALA A 107 0.09 9.68 -26.89
C ALA A 107 -0.80 8.73 -27.73
N THR A 108 -0.40 8.41 -28.96
CA THR A 108 -1.09 7.41 -29.81
C THR A 108 -0.90 5.96 -29.33
N GLN A 109 0.05 5.71 -28.42
CA GLN A 109 0.36 4.41 -27.84
C GLN A 109 -0.11 4.27 -26.38
N ASN A 110 -0.45 5.37 -25.72
CA ASN A 110 -0.87 5.38 -24.32
C ASN A 110 -2.39 5.49 -24.23
N GLN A 111 -3.05 4.37 -23.95
CA GLN A 111 -4.50 4.28 -23.76
C GLN A 111 -4.95 4.54 -22.31
N TYR A 112 -4.00 4.67 -21.39
CA TYR A 112 -4.26 4.70 -19.94
C TYR A 112 -4.13 6.11 -19.36
N ASN A 113 -4.94 6.39 -18.34
CA ASN A 113 -4.75 7.55 -17.48
C ASN A 113 -3.62 7.25 -16.49
N LEU A 114 -2.41 7.74 -16.79
CA LEU A 114 -1.22 7.44 -15.98
C LEU A 114 -1.23 8.15 -14.61
N THR A 115 -2.01 9.22 -14.45
CA THR A 115 -2.25 9.80 -13.12
C THR A 115 -3.04 8.83 -12.25
N GLU A 116 -4.14 8.27 -12.77
CA GLU A 116 -4.90 7.23 -12.03
C GLU A 116 -4.03 6.00 -11.73
N ALA A 117 -3.20 5.57 -12.69
CA ALA A 117 -2.29 4.46 -12.48
C ALA A 117 -1.28 4.73 -11.35
N LEU A 118 -0.73 5.95 -11.26
CA LEU A 118 0.15 6.35 -10.17
C LEU A 118 -0.57 6.33 -8.81
N LEU A 119 -1.78 6.89 -8.75
CA LEU A 119 -2.54 6.98 -7.49
C LEU A 119 -2.98 5.60 -7.00
N PHE A 120 -3.49 4.75 -7.91
CA PHE A 120 -3.83 3.37 -7.59
C PHE A 120 -2.63 2.58 -7.12
N LEU A 121 -1.50 2.62 -7.85
CA LEU A 121 -0.30 1.89 -7.44
C LEU A 121 0.21 2.34 -6.06
N SER A 122 0.23 3.66 -5.82
CA SER A 122 0.70 4.22 -4.54
C SER A 122 -0.16 3.75 -3.37
N HIS A 123 -1.48 3.68 -3.56
CA HIS A 123 -2.40 3.17 -2.55
C HIS A 123 -2.25 1.66 -2.34
N PHE A 124 -2.25 0.87 -3.41
CA PHE A 124 -2.20 -0.60 -3.31
C PHE A 124 -0.89 -1.14 -2.76
N ILE A 125 0.22 -0.40 -2.89
CA ILE A 125 1.46 -0.73 -2.17
C ILE A 125 1.27 -0.57 -0.66
N GLY A 126 0.43 0.36 -0.19
CA GLY A 126 0.01 0.42 1.21
C GLY A 126 -0.86 -0.78 1.59
N ASP A 127 -1.95 -1.00 0.86
CA ASP A 127 -2.93 -2.07 1.15
C ASP A 127 -2.27 -3.46 1.24
N ILE A 128 -1.37 -3.79 0.32
CA ILE A 128 -0.73 -5.12 0.31
C ILE A 128 0.23 -5.35 1.51
N HIS A 129 0.68 -4.28 2.18
CA HIS A 129 1.54 -4.36 3.36
C HIS A 129 0.76 -4.25 4.68
N GLN A 130 -0.54 -3.94 4.62
CA GLN A 130 -1.40 -4.11 5.77
C GLN A 130 -1.41 -5.60 6.15
N ALA A 131 -1.54 -5.96 7.44
CA ALA A 131 -1.48 -7.36 7.88
C ALA A 131 -2.77 -8.16 7.56
N LEU A 132 -3.88 -7.47 7.26
CA LEU A 132 -5.21 -8.06 7.05
C LEU A 132 -5.76 -8.10 5.62
N PRO A 133 -5.04 -7.81 4.52
CA PRO A 133 -5.60 -7.94 3.18
C PRO A 133 -5.84 -9.40 2.81
N LEU A 134 -5.53 -10.37 3.68
CA LEU A 134 -5.98 -11.76 3.64
C LEU A 134 -7.35 -11.87 4.32
N MET A 135 -8.40 -11.59 3.56
CA MET A 135 -9.77 -11.77 4.04
C MET A 135 -10.18 -13.24 3.87
N THR A 136 -10.68 -13.82 4.95
CA THR A 136 -11.42 -15.09 4.97
C THR A 136 -12.92 -14.78 4.85
N GLY A 137 -13.68 -15.67 4.23
CA GLY A 137 -15.13 -15.55 4.12
C GLY A 137 -15.66 -14.72 2.94
N GLY A 138 -16.27 -15.42 1.97
CA GLY A 138 -17.02 -14.80 0.89
C GLY A 138 -18.25 -14.03 1.41
N GLY A 139 -18.47 -12.83 0.88
CA GLY A 139 -19.73 -12.12 0.99
C GLY A 139 -20.10 -11.63 2.39
N GLY A 140 -19.63 -10.43 2.73
CA GLY A 140 -20.30 -9.52 3.68
C GLY A 140 -20.68 -10.09 5.05
N GLY A 141 -19.76 -10.06 6.02
CA GLY A 141 -20.20 -10.08 7.42
C GLY A 141 -19.13 -10.38 8.44
N GLU A 142 -18.38 -11.47 8.28
CA GLU A 142 -17.49 -11.97 9.33
C GLU A 142 -16.04 -11.95 8.85
N GLN A 143 -15.32 -10.90 9.24
CA GLN A 143 -13.86 -10.80 9.04
C GLN A 143 -13.19 -11.65 10.12
N GLN A 144 -12.78 -12.88 9.78
CA GLN A 144 -12.03 -13.71 10.71
C GLN A 144 -10.53 -13.48 10.51
N LEU A 145 -9.88 -12.85 11.49
CA LEU A 145 -8.42 -12.80 11.59
C LEU A 145 -7.88 -14.24 11.50
N MET A 146 -7.05 -14.52 10.50
CA MET A 146 -6.20 -15.71 10.54
C MET A 146 -4.72 -15.34 10.45
N CYS A 147 -4.01 -15.77 11.51
CA CYS A 147 -2.58 -16.05 11.62
C CYS A 147 -1.59 -14.88 11.82
N THR A 148 -1.31 -14.50 13.09
CA THR A 148 0.05 -14.69 13.67
C THR A 148 -0.06 -15.04 15.17
N SER A 149 0.56 -16.14 15.59
CA SER A 149 0.41 -16.74 16.93
C SER A 149 0.93 -15.88 18.09
N THR A 150 1.72 -14.86 17.81
CA THR A 150 2.30 -13.96 18.82
C THR A 150 1.41 -12.74 19.06
N VAL A 151 0.71 -12.27 18.02
CA VAL A 151 -0.17 -11.09 18.08
C VAL A 151 -1.55 -11.45 18.62
N GLU A 152 -1.98 -12.71 18.46
CA GLU A 152 -3.28 -13.21 18.92
C GLU A 152 -3.58 -12.90 20.40
N LYS A 153 -2.60 -13.10 21.29
CA LYS A 153 -2.76 -12.85 22.74
C LYS A 153 -2.83 -11.37 23.12
N GLN A 154 -2.25 -10.48 22.31
CA GLN A 154 -2.29 -9.03 22.55
C GLN A 154 -3.49 -8.38 21.84
N CYS A 155 -3.83 -8.84 20.64
CA CYS A 155 -5.01 -8.38 19.91
C CYS A 155 -6.32 -8.87 20.55
N SER A 156 -6.37 -10.07 21.15
CA SER A 156 -7.59 -10.56 21.81
C SER A 156 -8.09 -9.65 22.94
N THR A 157 -7.19 -8.87 23.56
CA THR A 157 -7.57 -7.90 24.59
C THR A 157 -8.07 -6.58 24.00
N ILE A 158 -7.54 -6.16 22.84
CA ILE A 158 -7.94 -4.93 22.13
C ILE A 158 -9.28 -5.11 21.42
N ILE A 159 -9.57 -6.30 20.90
CA ILE A 159 -10.82 -6.66 20.21
C ILE A 159 -11.91 -7.00 21.24
N THR A 160 -12.12 -6.14 22.24
CA THR A 160 -13.18 -6.34 23.27
C THR A 160 -14.32 -5.34 23.20
N ASN A 161 -14.40 -4.48 22.18
CA ASN A 161 -15.58 -3.63 21.96
C ASN A 161 -15.75 -3.34 20.47
N GLU A 162 -16.86 -3.77 19.86
CA GLU A 162 -17.53 -3.32 18.61
C GLU A 162 -16.71 -2.95 17.34
N LYS A 163 -15.38 -2.96 17.38
CA LYS A 163 -14.49 -2.59 16.29
C LYS A 163 -14.12 -3.84 15.51
N LYS A 164 -14.41 -3.80 14.22
CA LYS A 164 -13.99 -4.81 13.25
C LYS A 164 -12.47 -4.91 13.27
N ALA A 165 -11.93 -6.12 13.23
CA ALA A 165 -10.49 -6.40 13.20
C ALA A 165 -9.72 -5.52 12.20
N MET A 166 -10.31 -5.32 11.01
CA MET A 166 -9.78 -4.49 9.94
C MET A 166 -9.48 -3.05 10.41
N GLN A 167 -10.45 -2.42 11.06
CA GLN A 167 -10.33 -1.06 11.57
C GLN A 167 -9.21 -0.91 12.62
N VAL A 168 -8.98 -1.96 13.42
CA VAL A 168 -7.91 -1.95 14.42
C VAL A 168 -6.54 -1.85 13.74
N TRP A 169 -6.34 -2.56 12.64
CA TRP A 169 -5.09 -2.57 11.90
C TRP A 169 -4.92 -1.39 10.94
N ASP A 170 -6.00 -0.95 10.30
CA ASP A 170 -5.98 0.22 9.40
C ASP A 170 -5.68 1.51 10.17
N ASP A 171 -6.41 1.74 11.26
CA ASP A 171 -6.45 3.06 11.89
C ASP A 171 -5.92 2.99 13.32
N ASN A 172 -6.50 2.12 14.17
CA ASN A 172 -6.38 2.33 15.61
C ASN A 172 -4.97 2.10 16.14
N ILE A 173 -4.21 1.13 15.64
CA ILE A 173 -2.82 0.91 16.07
C ILE A 173 -1.96 2.14 15.74
N ILE A 174 -2.14 2.71 14.54
CA ILE A 174 -1.39 3.87 14.07
C ILE A 174 -1.77 5.11 14.88
N GLU A 175 -3.06 5.43 14.96
CA GLU A 175 -3.60 6.58 15.69
C GLU A 175 -3.18 6.54 17.18
N THR A 176 -3.31 5.38 17.82
CA THR A 176 -2.93 5.21 19.24
C THR A 176 -1.42 5.38 19.43
N THR A 177 -0.60 4.85 18.53
CA THR A 177 0.86 4.99 18.60
C THR A 177 1.27 6.44 18.42
N GLU A 178 0.66 7.12 17.46
CA GLU A 178 0.89 8.54 17.18
C GLU A 178 0.51 9.42 18.39
N GLU A 179 -0.67 9.19 18.97
CA GLU A 179 -1.15 9.91 20.15
C GLU A 179 -0.22 9.69 21.36
N GLN A 180 0.12 8.44 21.66
CA GLN A 180 0.85 8.09 22.89
C GLN A 180 2.34 8.44 22.84
N PHE A 181 2.99 8.28 21.69
CA PHE A 181 4.45 8.38 21.59
C PHE A 181 4.94 9.60 20.81
N TYR A 182 4.07 10.25 20.04
CA TYR A 182 4.43 11.35 19.14
C TYR A 182 3.52 12.57 19.29
N ASN A 183 2.72 12.66 20.35
CA ASN A 183 1.80 13.78 20.63
C ASN A 183 0.91 14.14 19.42
N SER A 184 0.45 13.15 18.65
CA SER A 184 -0.34 13.36 17.43
C SER A 184 0.39 14.19 16.34
N HIS A 185 1.72 14.02 16.24
CA HIS A 185 2.52 14.58 15.15
C HIS A 185 2.98 13.47 14.18
N VAL A 186 2.17 13.18 13.16
CA VAL A 186 2.52 12.26 12.05
C VAL A 186 3.94 12.46 11.51
N ALA A 187 4.39 13.72 11.37
CA ALA A 187 5.73 14.03 10.86
C ALA A 187 6.86 13.47 11.73
N GLU A 188 6.69 13.47 13.06
CA GLU A 188 7.66 12.90 13.99
C GLU A 188 7.66 11.38 13.94
N PHE A 189 6.47 10.78 13.80
CA PHE A 189 6.34 9.34 13.62
C PHE A 189 7.01 8.86 12.33
N VAL A 190 6.77 9.55 11.21
CA VAL A 190 7.44 9.29 9.92
C VAL A 190 8.95 9.46 10.05
N ALA A 191 9.42 10.49 10.76
CA ALA A 191 10.85 10.69 10.99
C ALA A 191 11.48 9.53 11.79
N ALA A 192 10.78 9.02 12.80
CA ALA A 192 11.24 7.86 13.59
C ALA A 192 11.31 6.58 12.76
N ILE A 193 10.32 6.32 11.89
CA ILE A 193 10.36 5.20 10.93
C ILE A 193 11.57 5.35 9.99
N ASN A 194 11.80 6.54 9.45
CA ASN A 194 12.94 6.80 8.56
C ASN A 194 14.30 6.63 9.25
N GLN A 195 14.40 6.97 10.54
CA GLN A 195 15.59 6.69 11.35
C GLN A 195 15.82 5.18 11.51
N ASN A 196 14.77 4.40 11.71
CA ASN A 196 14.89 2.94 11.78
C ASN A 196 15.27 2.32 10.43
N ILE A 197 14.68 2.77 9.32
CA ILE A 197 15.02 2.35 7.95
C ILE A 197 16.51 2.56 7.67
N THR A 198 17.03 3.74 8.00
CA THR A 198 18.44 4.09 7.76
C THR A 198 19.40 3.49 8.80
N GLY A 199 18.91 3.16 9.98
CA GLY A 199 19.67 2.57 11.08
C GLY A 199 19.36 1.08 11.29
N LYS A 200 18.46 0.79 12.24
CA LYS A 200 18.18 -0.56 12.78
C LYS A 200 17.78 -1.58 11.70
N TRP A 201 17.04 -1.16 10.68
CA TRP A 201 16.50 -2.02 9.63
C TRP A 201 17.30 -1.96 8.33
N SER A 202 18.44 -1.27 8.32
CA SER A 202 19.23 -1.03 7.10
C SER A 202 19.66 -2.29 6.35
N TYR A 203 19.80 -3.43 7.03
CA TYR A 203 20.06 -4.73 6.40
C TYR A 203 18.80 -5.33 5.79
N GLN A 204 17.68 -5.32 6.52
CA GLN A 204 16.39 -5.83 6.07
C GLN A 204 15.84 -5.03 4.88
N VAL A 205 16.02 -3.70 4.87
CA VAL A 205 15.57 -2.82 3.77
C VAL A 205 16.13 -3.26 2.42
N LYS A 206 17.37 -3.77 2.39
CA LYS A 206 17.98 -4.29 1.15
C LYS A 206 17.24 -5.52 0.64
N GLU A 207 16.78 -6.37 1.55
CA GLU A 207 16.01 -7.56 1.23
C GLU A 207 14.56 -7.21 0.85
N TRP A 208 13.94 -6.24 1.54
CA TRP A 208 12.59 -5.77 1.24
C TRP A 208 12.47 -5.22 -0.18
N GLY A 209 13.47 -4.44 -0.60
CA GLY A 209 13.53 -3.86 -1.94
C GLY A 209 13.98 -4.81 -3.05
N ASP A 210 14.44 -6.02 -2.70
CA ASP A 210 14.87 -7.00 -3.70
C ASP A 210 13.67 -7.69 -4.35
N CYS A 211 13.59 -7.65 -5.67
CA CYS A 211 12.56 -8.30 -6.47
C CYS A 211 13.27 -9.19 -7.50
N SER A 212 13.17 -10.50 -7.32
CA SER A 212 13.90 -11.49 -8.11
C SER A 212 13.37 -11.63 -9.56
N ASP A 213 14.20 -12.24 -10.41
CA ASP A 213 13.85 -12.76 -11.75
C ASP A 213 13.43 -11.74 -12.81
N ASN A 214 14.14 -10.62 -12.95
CA ASN A 214 13.92 -9.66 -14.05
C ASN A 214 12.46 -9.13 -14.11
N LYS A 215 11.73 -9.25 -12.99
CA LYS A 215 10.34 -8.81 -12.84
C LYS A 215 10.33 -7.34 -12.48
N THR A 216 9.37 -6.60 -13.04
CA THR A 216 9.19 -5.19 -12.72
C THR A 216 8.62 -4.97 -11.32
N THR A 217 7.83 -5.92 -10.80
CA THR A 217 7.21 -5.85 -9.48
C THR A 217 7.01 -7.25 -8.88
N CYS A 218 7.03 -7.34 -7.55
CA CYS A 218 6.95 -8.60 -6.80
C CYS A 218 5.85 -8.57 -5.72
N PRO A 219 4.59 -8.26 -6.05
CA PRO A 219 3.53 -8.16 -5.04
C PRO A 219 3.28 -9.48 -4.29
N ASP A 220 3.47 -10.61 -4.96
CA ASP A 220 3.29 -11.94 -4.35
C ASP A 220 4.31 -12.23 -3.23
N LYS A 221 5.45 -11.51 -3.22
CA LYS A 221 6.44 -11.58 -2.14
C LYS A 221 5.89 -10.89 -0.88
N TYR A 222 5.19 -9.77 -1.02
CA TYR A 222 4.70 -8.97 0.12
C TYR A 222 3.58 -9.69 0.89
N VAL A 223 2.80 -10.53 0.20
CA VAL A 223 1.68 -11.28 0.81
C VAL A 223 2.14 -12.55 1.54
N ASN A 224 3.29 -13.12 1.16
CA ASN A 224 3.76 -14.42 1.66
C ASN A 224 4.81 -14.30 2.79
N TYR A 225 5.04 -13.10 3.34
CA TYR A 225 5.97 -12.88 4.44
C TYR A 225 5.36 -13.10 5.82
#